data_AF-A0A7W0Z0P7-F1
#
_entry.id   AF-A0A7W0Z0P7-F1
#
_cell.length_a   1.000
_cell.length_b   1.000
_cell.length_c   1.000
_cell.angle_alpha   90.00
_cell.angle_beta   90.00
_cell.angle_gamma   90.00
#
_symmetry.space_group_name_H-M   'P 1'
#
loop_
_entity.id
_entity.type
_entity.pdbx_description
1 polymer ?
#
loop_
_entity_poly.entity_id
_entity_poly.type
_entity_poly.pdbx_seq_one_letter_code
_entity_poly.pdbx_strand_id
1 'polypeptide(L)'
;MRRILLLPALVGLLALPGASNAVRLAPGDGTLSVRDGLGMVYLSARGAVIGRVDKAKKVVVTDLSELDGSEPLLKGCDERDYDKEEKTTLCKGKKITFRVTRGKYELRVVGEGIDLSAVGKGKVELRGDGELDWDNDGSLDDGEFRLDDGRWQSLPDGPKAKKLQLGD
;
A
#
# COMPACT_ATOMS: atom_id res chain seq x y z
N MET A 1 -59.13 -23.23 -9.95
CA MET A 1 -57.69 -23.44 -9.70
C MET A 1 -56.89 -23.03 -10.93
N ARG A 2 -56.57 -21.74 -11.11
CA ARG A 2 -55.98 -21.21 -12.37
C ARG A 2 -55.18 -19.92 -12.15
N ARG A 3 -54.58 -19.73 -10.96
CA ARG A 3 -53.88 -18.48 -10.59
C ARG A 3 -52.66 -18.70 -9.70
N ILE A 4 -51.90 -19.79 -9.89
CA ILE A 4 -50.69 -20.07 -9.10
C ILE A 4 -49.51 -20.44 -10.02
N LEU A 5 -49.31 -19.70 -11.11
CA LEU A 5 -48.19 -19.94 -12.05
C LEU A 5 -47.44 -18.66 -12.46
N LEU A 6 -47.68 -17.53 -11.80
CA LEU A 6 -47.02 -16.25 -12.17
C LEU A 6 -45.88 -15.83 -11.23
N LEU A 7 -45.52 -16.65 -10.23
CA LEU A 7 -44.47 -16.35 -9.26
C LEU A 7 -43.05 -16.88 -9.57
N PRO A 8 -42.80 -17.95 -10.36
CA PRO A 8 -41.43 -18.40 -10.59
C PRO A 8 -40.68 -17.55 -11.64
N ALA A 9 -41.38 -16.73 -12.43
CA ALA A 9 -40.75 -15.91 -13.47
C ALA A 9 -40.00 -14.68 -12.93
N LEU A 10 -40.30 -14.22 -11.70
CA LEU A 10 -39.68 -13.02 -11.14
C LEU A 10 -38.37 -13.30 -10.37
N VAL A 11 -38.10 -14.55 -10.00
CA VAL A 11 -36.90 -14.94 -9.23
C VAL A 11 -35.66 -15.14 -10.10
N GLY A 12 -35.83 -15.33 -11.42
CA GLY A 12 -34.71 -15.51 -12.36
C GLY A 12 -33.89 -14.23 -12.64
N LEU A 13 -34.40 -13.05 -12.28
CA LEU A 13 -33.78 -11.77 -12.65
C LEU A 13 -32.74 -11.24 -11.64
N LEU A 14 -32.56 -11.89 -10.48
CA LEU A 14 -31.58 -11.47 -9.47
C LEU A 14 -30.24 -12.23 -9.52
N ALA A 15 -30.05 -13.12 -10.50
CA ALA A 15 -28.76 -13.80 -10.72
C ALA A 15 -27.82 -12.99 -11.62
N LEU A 16 -27.74 -11.66 -11.42
CA LEU A 16 -26.63 -10.89 -11.97
C LEU A 16 -25.40 -11.24 -11.12
N PRO A 17 -24.39 -11.95 -11.66
CA PRO A 17 -23.11 -12.03 -10.98
C PRO A 17 -22.65 -10.60 -10.76
N GLY A 18 -22.47 -10.21 -9.49
CA GLY A 18 -21.90 -8.91 -9.15
C GLY A 18 -20.59 -8.76 -9.90
N ALA A 19 -20.57 -7.91 -10.92
CA ALA A 19 -19.36 -7.58 -11.65
C ALA A 19 -18.45 -6.88 -10.65
N SER A 20 -17.57 -7.66 -10.02
CA SER A 20 -16.46 -7.14 -9.25
C SER A 20 -15.66 -6.26 -10.21
N ASN A 21 -15.72 -4.94 -10.02
CA ASN A 21 -14.82 -4.01 -10.69
C ASN A 21 -13.42 -4.24 -10.13
N ALA A 22 -12.76 -5.31 -10.56
CA ALA A 22 -11.33 -5.40 -10.48
C ALA A 22 -10.81 -4.28 -11.39
N VAL A 23 -10.25 -3.24 -10.79
CA VAL A 23 -9.39 -2.29 -11.50
C VAL A 23 -8.42 -3.15 -12.28
N ARG A 24 -8.54 -3.16 -13.62
CA ARG A 24 -7.58 -3.89 -14.45
C ARG A 24 -6.23 -3.26 -14.16
N LEU A 25 -5.37 -3.96 -13.41
CA LEU A 25 -3.95 -3.68 -13.43
C LEU A 25 -3.56 -3.55 -14.89
N ALA A 26 -2.93 -2.44 -15.28
CA ALA A 26 -2.41 -2.37 -16.63
C ALA A 26 -1.46 -3.56 -16.80
N PRO A 27 -1.42 -4.24 -17.96
CA PRO A 27 -0.51 -5.35 -18.16
C PRO A 27 0.91 -5.00 -17.69
N GLY A 28 1.44 -5.76 -16.73
CA GLY A 28 2.75 -5.57 -16.10
C GLY A 28 2.79 -4.74 -14.81
N ASP A 29 1.67 -4.21 -14.30
CA ASP A 29 1.65 -3.53 -13.00
C ASP A 29 1.72 -4.57 -11.87
N GLY A 30 2.65 -4.39 -10.93
CA GLY A 30 2.81 -5.27 -9.77
C GLY A 30 2.09 -4.72 -8.53
N THR A 31 2.02 -5.54 -7.49
CA THR A 31 1.46 -5.16 -6.19
C THR A 31 2.47 -5.37 -5.06
N LEU A 32 2.36 -4.53 -4.04
CA LEU A 32 3.05 -4.70 -2.76
C LEU A 32 2.01 -4.65 -1.66
N SER A 33 2.11 -5.56 -0.70
CA SER A 33 1.40 -5.45 0.57
C SER A 33 2.41 -5.59 1.70
N VAL A 34 2.32 -4.71 2.70
CA VAL A 34 3.10 -4.78 3.94
C VAL A 34 2.11 -4.83 5.11
N ARG A 35 2.43 -5.65 6.11
CA ARG A 35 1.64 -5.85 7.31
C ARG A 35 2.51 -5.72 8.54
N ASP A 36 2.02 -4.93 9.49
CA ASP A 36 2.65 -4.71 10.79
C ASP A 36 4.16 -4.41 10.70
N GLY A 37 4.57 -3.69 9.66
CA GLY A 37 5.98 -3.48 9.36
C GLY A 37 6.67 -2.65 10.43
N LEU A 38 7.82 -3.10 10.88
CA LEU A 38 8.76 -2.36 11.71
C LEU A 38 10.01 -2.04 10.88
N GLY A 39 10.25 -0.76 10.64
CA GLY A 39 11.43 -0.28 9.91
C GLY A 39 11.09 0.71 8.82
N MET A 40 11.50 0.42 7.58
CA MET A 40 11.42 1.35 6.45
C MET A 40 10.83 0.71 5.19
N VAL A 41 9.88 1.42 4.59
CA VAL A 41 9.37 1.15 3.24
C VAL A 41 9.58 2.38 2.36
N TYR A 42 10.30 2.20 1.27
CA TYR A 42 10.49 3.22 0.25
C TYR A 42 9.92 2.75 -1.09
N LEU A 43 9.16 3.61 -1.74
CA LEU A 43 8.59 3.41 -3.06
C LEU A 43 9.00 4.56 -3.96
N SER A 44 9.54 4.25 -5.14
CA SER A 44 9.65 5.17 -6.26
C SER A 44 8.91 4.53 -7.42
N ALA A 45 7.67 4.94 -7.63
CA ALA A 45 6.74 4.21 -8.48
C ALA A 45 5.73 5.13 -9.17
N ARG A 46 5.16 4.62 -10.26
CA ARG A 46 3.94 5.15 -10.88
C ARG A 46 2.77 4.25 -10.53
N GLY A 47 1.72 4.79 -9.93
CA GLY A 47 0.54 4.02 -9.56
C GLY A 47 -0.18 4.60 -8.37
N ALA A 48 -0.71 3.74 -7.52
CA ALA A 48 -1.43 4.11 -6.31
C ALA A 48 -0.85 3.41 -5.08
N VAL A 49 -0.90 4.09 -3.94
CA VAL A 49 -0.60 3.52 -2.63
C VAL A 49 -1.56 4.06 -1.59
N ILE A 50 -1.99 3.18 -0.70
CA ILE A 50 -2.71 3.53 0.52
C ILE A 50 -2.04 2.84 1.70
N GLY A 51 -1.97 3.52 2.83
CA GLY A 51 -1.44 2.89 4.02
C GLY A 51 -1.73 3.66 5.30
N ARG A 52 -1.37 3.01 6.40
CA ARG A 52 -1.34 3.57 7.74
C ARG A 52 -0.01 3.22 8.41
N VAL A 53 0.34 3.99 9.42
CA VAL A 53 1.46 3.72 10.31
C VAL A 53 1.09 4.15 11.72
N ASP A 54 1.28 3.25 12.68
CA ASP A 54 0.83 3.46 14.06
C ASP A 54 1.74 4.42 14.82
N LYS A 55 3.06 4.28 14.66
CA LYS A 55 4.05 5.24 15.16
C LYS A 55 5.00 5.63 14.04
N ALA A 56 4.75 6.78 13.41
CA ALA A 56 5.58 7.25 12.32
C ALA A 56 6.72 8.13 12.84
N LYS A 57 7.96 7.63 12.70
CA LYS A 57 9.16 8.45 12.83
C LYS A 57 9.25 9.44 11.67
N LYS A 58 8.87 9.00 10.45
CA LYS A 58 8.88 9.83 9.24
C LYS A 58 7.96 9.26 8.16
N VAL A 59 7.08 10.08 7.60
CA VAL A 59 6.39 9.82 6.33
C VAL A 59 6.74 10.97 5.39
N VAL A 60 7.45 10.68 4.30
CA VAL A 60 7.75 11.65 3.24
C VAL A 60 7.06 11.23 1.98
N VAL A 61 6.32 12.14 1.34
CA VAL A 61 5.74 11.93 0.02
C VAL A 61 6.16 13.06 -0.89
N THR A 62 6.78 12.74 -2.01
CA THR A 62 7.16 13.67 -3.07
C THR A 62 6.31 13.35 -4.30
N ASP A 63 5.54 14.33 -4.77
CA ASP A 63 4.76 14.21 -6.00
C ASP A 63 5.62 14.57 -7.21
N LEU A 64 5.97 13.55 -8.02
CA LEU A 64 6.77 13.71 -9.23
C LEU A 64 5.90 13.94 -10.48
N SER A 65 4.58 14.02 -10.32
CA SER A 65 3.65 14.19 -11.44
C SER A 65 3.25 15.64 -11.58
N GLU A 66 3.87 16.32 -12.51
CA GLU A 66 3.45 17.67 -12.85
C GLU A 66 2.09 17.60 -13.58
N LEU A 67 1.09 18.37 -13.13
CA LEU A 67 -0.20 18.61 -13.82
C LEU A 67 -1.21 17.45 -13.80
N ASP A 68 -0.89 16.43 -13.02
CA ASP A 68 -1.79 15.41 -12.55
C ASP A 68 -2.54 16.03 -11.36
N GLY A 69 -3.78 16.49 -11.42
CA GLY A 69 -4.46 17.03 -10.21
C GLY A 69 -4.69 16.05 -9.02
N SER A 70 -3.75 15.17 -8.64
CA SER A 70 -3.82 14.28 -7.48
C SER A 70 -2.72 14.54 -6.46
N GLU A 71 -3.04 15.42 -5.52
CA GLU A 71 -2.19 15.66 -4.35
C GLU A 71 -2.20 14.45 -3.41
N PRO A 72 -1.03 14.05 -2.85
CA PRO A 72 -0.96 13.10 -1.76
C PRO A 72 -1.80 13.55 -0.56
N LEU A 73 -2.60 12.63 -0.04
CA LEU A 73 -3.39 12.88 1.17
C LEU A 73 -2.67 12.26 2.37
N LEU A 74 -2.31 13.08 3.35
CA LEU A 74 -1.78 12.65 4.64
C LEU A 74 -2.68 13.17 5.77
N LYS A 75 -3.02 12.31 6.73
CA LYS A 75 -3.80 12.65 7.93
C LYS A 75 -3.12 12.08 9.18
N GLY A 76 -3.39 12.68 10.34
CA GLY A 76 -2.83 12.25 11.63
C GLY A 76 -1.41 12.75 11.90
N CYS A 77 -0.97 13.79 11.20
CA CYS A 77 0.34 14.41 11.43
C CYS A 77 0.31 15.25 12.70
N ASP A 78 1.17 14.93 13.65
CA ASP A 78 1.49 15.79 14.80
C ASP A 78 2.43 16.93 14.35
N GLU A 79 3.41 16.59 13.50
CA GLU A 79 4.28 17.53 12.80
C GLU A 79 4.08 17.38 11.29
N ARG A 80 3.85 18.49 10.59
CA ARG A 80 3.72 18.53 9.13
C ARG A 80 4.52 19.68 8.53
N ASP A 81 5.28 19.36 7.49
CA ASP A 81 5.98 20.34 6.66
C ASP A 81 5.67 20.08 5.18
N TYR A 82 5.65 21.16 4.38
CA TYR A 82 5.37 21.08 2.95
C TYR A 82 6.31 22.00 2.17
N ASP A 83 7.17 21.37 1.38
CA ASP A 83 8.03 22.05 0.41
C ASP A 83 7.29 22.19 -0.93
N LYS A 84 7.06 23.44 -1.35
CA LYS A 84 6.38 23.77 -2.60
C LYS A 84 7.25 23.59 -3.83
N GLU A 85 8.57 23.76 -3.71
CA GLU A 85 9.51 23.65 -4.82
C GLU A 85 9.73 22.18 -5.16
N GLU A 86 9.92 21.34 -4.14
CA GLU A 86 10.08 19.89 -4.30
C GLU A 86 8.75 19.13 -4.40
N LYS A 87 7.61 19.77 -4.07
CA LYS A 87 6.30 19.12 -3.90
C LYS A 87 6.36 17.96 -2.91
N THR A 88 7.11 18.18 -1.82
CA THR A 88 7.40 17.18 -0.80
C THR A 88 6.61 17.49 0.48
N THR A 89 5.79 16.55 0.94
CA THR A 89 5.15 16.61 2.25
C THR A 89 5.89 15.70 3.22
N LEU A 90 6.32 16.26 4.35
CA LEU A 90 6.84 15.52 5.50
C LEU A 90 5.78 15.48 6.61
N CYS A 91 5.60 14.32 7.22
CA CYS A 91 4.66 14.09 8.30
C CYS A 91 5.28 13.17 9.36
N LYS A 92 5.10 13.50 10.64
CA LYS A 92 5.45 12.63 11.78
C LYS A 92 4.29 12.60 12.77
N GLY A 93 4.20 11.53 13.57
CA GLY A 93 3.15 11.40 14.58
C GLY A 93 2.63 9.98 14.72
N LYS A 94 1.41 9.85 15.21
CA LYS A 94 0.76 8.55 15.48
C LYS A 94 -0.50 8.36 14.65
N LYS A 95 -0.79 7.09 14.29
CA LYS A 95 -1.97 6.71 13.48
C LYS A 95 -2.07 7.53 12.19
N ILE A 96 -0.93 7.73 11.53
CA ILE A 96 -0.88 8.46 10.27
C ILE A 96 -1.51 7.59 9.19
N THR A 97 -2.36 8.19 8.37
CA THR A 97 -2.88 7.55 7.16
C THR A 97 -2.45 8.35 5.95
N PHE A 98 -2.02 7.66 4.91
CA PHE A 98 -1.54 8.27 3.69
C PHE A 98 -2.14 7.60 2.45
N ARG A 99 -2.33 8.39 1.39
CA ARG A 99 -2.86 7.90 0.12
C ARG A 99 -2.34 8.73 -1.05
N VAL A 100 -1.87 8.02 -2.07
CA VAL A 100 -1.59 8.54 -3.41
C VAL A 100 -2.44 7.71 -4.39
N THR A 101 -3.27 8.36 -5.19
CA THR A 101 -4.26 7.65 -6.04
C THR A 101 -3.80 7.37 -7.45
N ARG A 102 -2.82 8.13 -7.94
CA ARG A 102 -2.25 8.02 -9.29
C ARG A 102 -0.96 8.85 -9.35
N GLY A 103 -0.29 8.78 -10.49
CA GLY A 103 0.93 9.55 -10.75
C GLY A 103 2.20 8.79 -10.40
N LYS A 104 3.34 9.37 -10.78
CA LYS A 104 4.68 9.08 -10.27
C LYS A 104 4.88 9.77 -8.92
N TYR A 105 5.39 9.04 -7.95
CA TYR A 105 5.65 9.55 -6.62
C TYR A 105 6.88 8.88 -6.01
N GLU A 106 7.47 9.56 -5.04
CA GLU A 106 8.32 8.92 -4.04
C GLU A 106 7.62 8.90 -2.69
N LEU A 107 7.59 7.74 -2.03
CA LEU A 107 7.07 7.58 -0.69
C LEU A 107 8.17 6.95 0.18
N ARG A 108 8.46 7.54 1.33
CA ARG A 108 9.29 6.95 2.38
C ARG A 108 8.50 6.90 3.68
N VAL A 109 8.26 5.71 4.20
CA VAL A 109 7.64 5.46 5.50
C VAL A 109 8.70 4.85 6.43
N VAL A 110 8.89 5.45 7.59
CA VAL A 110 9.77 4.95 8.66
C VAL A 110 8.96 4.94 9.95
N GLY A 111 8.85 3.79 10.60
CA GLY A 111 8.03 3.66 11.80
C GLY A 111 7.73 2.23 12.22
N GLU A 112 6.71 2.10 13.04
CA GLU A 112 6.20 0.85 13.61
C GLU A 112 4.72 0.68 13.25
N GLY A 113 4.28 -0.56 13.04
CA GLY A 113 2.91 -0.87 12.64
C GLY A 113 2.58 -0.32 11.25
N ILE A 114 3.49 -0.50 10.29
CA ILE A 114 3.30 -0.08 8.90
C ILE A 114 2.40 -1.08 8.19
N ASP A 115 1.20 -0.64 7.81
CA ASP A 115 0.36 -1.38 6.87
C ASP A 115 0.17 -0.56 5.60
N LEU A 116 0.54 -1.13 4.45
CA LEU A 116 0.30 -0.46 3.19
C LEU A 116 0.02 -1.43 2.06
N SER A 117 -0.66 -0.93 1.05
CA SER A 117 -0.91 -1.61 -0.20
C SER A 117 -0.60 -0.66 -1.34
N ALA A 118 0.28 -1.08 -2.24
CA ALA A 118 0.65 -0.34 -3.43
C ALA A 118 0.38 -1.17 -4.69
N VAL A 119 -0.01 -0.50 -5.76
CA VAL A 119 -0.23 -1.08 -7.08
C VAL A 119 0.39 -0.16 -8.12
N GLY A 120 1.20 -0.72 -9.01
CA GLY A 120 1.78 0.07 -10.10
C GLY A 120 3.10 -0.49 -10.63
N LYS A 121 3.93 0.42 -11.14
CA LYS A 121 5.23 0.12 -11.73
C LYS A 121 6.34 0.93 -11.09
N GLY A 122 7.41 0.30 -10.63
CA GLY A 122 8.55 1.02 -10.08
C GLY A 122 9.51 0.18 -9.25
N LYS A 123 10.16 0.83 -8.29
CA LYS A 123 11.09 0.23 -7.35
C LYS A 123 10.52 0.31 -5.94
N VAL A 124 10.65 -0.79 -5.20
CA VAL A 124 10.43 -0.88 -3.76
C VAL A 124 11.77 -1.08 -3.10
N GLU A 125 11.99 -0.46 -1.95
CA GLU A 125 13.07 -0.81 -1.04
C GLU A 125 12.47 -1.04 0.34
N LEU A 126 12.77 -2.19 0.91
CA LEU A 126 12.28 -2.61 2.21
C LEU A 126 13.47 -2.81 3.14
N ARG A 127 13.26 -2.52 4.42
CA ARG A 127 14.20 -2.81 5.49
C ARG A 127 13.42 -3.05 6.77
N GLY A 128 13.62 -4.21 7.37
CA GLY A 128 13.22 -4.51 8.75
C GLY A 128 14.20 -3.88 9.75
N ASP A 129 13.67 -3.47 10.90
CA ASP A 129 14.44 -2.90 12.03
C ASP A 129 14.15 -3.62 13.36
N GLY A 130 13.49 -4.78 13.34
CA GLY A 130 13.24 -5.56 14.55
C GLY A 130 14.46 -6.36 14.99
N GLU A 131 14.31 -6.91 16.19
CA GLU A 131 15.35 -7.57 16.94
C GLU A 131 15.05 -9.06 17.02
N LEU A 132 16.10 -9.88 17.12
CA LEU A 132 15.95 -11.33 17.27
C LEU A 132 15.22 -11.62 18.58
N ASP A 133 14.11 -12.34 18.48
CA ASP A 133 13.42 -12.87 19.64
C ASP A 133 14.10 -14.16 20.11
N TRP A 134 15.15 -13.99 20.91
CA TRP A 134 15.92 -15.10 21.49
C TRP A 134 15.10 -15.96 22.47
N ASP A 135 14.00 -15.44 23.00
CA ASP A 135 13.16 -16.12 23.99
C ASP A 135 12.06 -16.99 23.35
N ASN A 136 11.79 -16.81 22.05
CA ASN A 136 10.83 -17.60 21.29
C ASN A 136 11.51 -18.48 20.23
N ASP A 137 11.36 -18.15 18.95
CA ASP A 137 11.80 -18.97 17.82
C ASP A 137 12.99 -18.37 17.05
N GLY A 138 13.58 -17.28 17.55
CA GLY A 138 14.61 -16.52 16.86
C GLY A 138 14.08 -15.75 15.65
N SER A 139 12.77 -15.56 15.53
CA SER A 139 12.18 -14.69 14.51
C SER A 139 12.49 -13.22 14.79
N LEU A 140 12.44 -12.43 13.72
CA LEU A 140 12.51 -10.98 13.78
C LEU A 140 11.09 -10.43 13.78
N ASP A 141 10.77 -9.58 14.76
CA ASP A 141 9.50 -8.84 14.80
C ASP A 141 9.53 -7.63 13.85
N ASP A 142 9.80 -7.92 12.57
CA ASP A 142 9.96 -6.89 11.52
C ASP A 142 8.65 -6.64 10.76
N GLY A 143 7.62 -7.45 10.99
CA GLY A 143 6.44 -7.54 10.14
C GLY A 143 6.72 -8.25 8.81
N GLU A 144 5.70 -8.28 7.95
CA GLU A 144 5.72 -9.07 6.71
C GLU A 144 5.41 -8.24 5.47
N PHE A 145 5.94 -8.68 4.33
CA PHE A 145 5.55 -8.18 3.01
C PHE A 145 5.26 -9.31 2.04
N ARG A 146 4.49 -8.99 0.99
CA ARG A 146 4.47 -9.79 -0.24
C ARG A 146 4.50 -8.88 -1.45
N LEU A 147 5.08 -9.39 -2.52
CA LEU A 147 4.95 -8.84 -3.87
C LEU A 147 3.99 -9.73 -4.65
N ASP A 148 3.10 -9.10 -5.41
CA ASP A 148 2.10 -9.79 -6.24
C ASP A 148 1.28 -10.82 -5.44
N ASP A 149 1.08 -12.00 -6.01
CA ASP A 149 0.47 -13.17 -5.37
C ASP A 149 1.49 -14.09 -4.68
N GLY A 150 2.71 -13.58 -4.46
CA GLY A 150 3.78 -14.30 -3.79
C GLY A 150 3.48 -14.61 -2.31
N ARG A 151 4.37 -15.43 -1.73
CA ARG A 151 4.30 -15.76 -0.30
C ARG A 151 4.69 -14.56 0.56
N TRP A 152 4.01 -14.44 1.70
CA TRP A 152 4.43 -13.55 2.78
C TRP A 152 5.84 -13.92 3.24
N GLN A 153 6.65 -12.88 3.43
CA GLN A 153 8.03 -12.94 3.84
C GLN A 153 8.24 -11.88 4.92
N SER A 154 9.07 -12.18 5.91
CA SER A 154 9.53 -11.16 6.87
C SER A 154 10.21 -10.01 6.12
N LEU A 155 10.08 -8.78 6.61
CA LEU A 155 10.86 -7.66 6.07
C LEU A 155 12.36 -8.00 6.14
N PRO A 156 13.14 -7.54 5.16
CA PRO A 156 14.51 -7.98 5.04
C PRO A 156 15.44 -7.25 6.00
N ASP A 157 16.42 -7.99 6.53
CA ASP A 157 17.55 -7.44 7.27
C ASP A 157 18.36 -6.53 6.33
N GLY A 158 18.32 -5.23 6.62
CA GLY A 158 18.94 -4.20 5.80
C GLY A 158 18.19 -3.90 4.48
N PRO A 159 18.63 -2.85 3.74
CA PRO A 159 17.92 -2.40 2.56
C PRO A 159 17.96 -3.44 1.43
N LYS A 160 16.79 -3.97 1.04
CA LYS A 160 16.64 -4.78 -0.18
C LYS A 160 15.71 -4.13 -1.17
N ALA A 161 16.26 -3.87 -2.35
CA ALA A 161 15.50 -3.37 -3.50
C ALA A 161 14.78 -4.52 -4.23
N LYS A 162 13.53 -4.26 -4.62
CA LYS A 162 12.68 -5.14 -5.43
C LYS A 162 12.01 -4.31 -6.52
N LYS A 163 11.65 -4.94 -7.64
CA LYS A 163 10.79 -4.29 -8.64
C LYS A 163 9.33 -4.41 -8.19
N LEU A 164 8.57 -3.35 -8.38
CA LEU A 164 7.12 -3.36 -8.33
C LEU A 164 6.64 -3.48 -9.77
N GLN A 165 6.52 -4.69 -10.29
CA GLN A 165 5.98 -4.95 -11.64
C GLN A 165 5.57 -6.43 -11.68
N LEU A 166 4.56 -6.75 -12.49
CA LEU A 166 4.13 -8.13 -12.68
C LEU A 166 5.01 -8.83 -13.70
N GLY A 167 5.68 -9.91 -13.30
CA GLY A 167 6.58 -10.69 -14.14
C GLY A 167 8.00 -10.12 -14.23
N ASP A 168 8.98 -11.01 -14.38
CA ASP A 168 10.41 -10.68 -14.53
C ASP A 168 10.80 -10.36 -15.99
#